data_AF-A0A2A3N0W4-F1
#
_entry.id   AF-A0A2A3N0W4-F1
#
_cell.length_a   1.000
_cell.length_b   1.000
_cell.length_c   1.000
_cell.angle_alpha   90.00
_cell.angle_beta   90.00
_cell.angle_gamma   90.00
#
_symmetry.space_group_name_H-M   'P 1'
#
loop_
_entity.id
_entity.type
_entity.pdbx_description
1 polymer ?
#
loop_
_entity_poly.entity_id
_entity_poly.type
_entity_poly.pdbx_seq_one_letter_code
_entity_poly.pdbx_strand_id
1 'polypeptide(L)'
;MLKVQQIADFGRDKVYHLSIIGVHFATPGISGVLPHIPVSETTLDASVTHLSSADTDFPTTALQEGIAEWQKAKGGIFTIPMSQIMDIVDDQTGRRQATAEAEVVGI
;
A
#
# COMPACT_ATOMS: atom_id res chain seq x y z
N MET A 1 3.58 -7.10 8.12
CA MET A 1 2.67 -8.20 7.71
C MET A 1 1.67 -7.65 6.69
N LEU A 2 1.31 -8.43 5.67
CA LEU A 2 0.30 -8.05 4.67
C LEU A 2 -0.92 -8.97 4.77
N LYS A 3 -2.08 -8.45 4.37
CA LYS A 3 -3.34 -9.20 4.27
C LYS A 3 -4.04 -8.87 2.97
N VAL A 4 -4.47 -9.90 2.24
CA VAL A 4 -5.44 -9.75 1.14
C VAL A 4 -6.79 -9.45 1.77
N GLN A 5 -7.32 -8.26 1.51
CA GLN A 5 -8.59 -7.82 2.11
C GLN A 5 -9.76 -7.97 1.14
N GLN A 6 -9.50 -7.80 -0.16
CA GLN A 6 -10.50 -7.96 -1.22
C GLN A 6 -9.83 -8.38 -2.52
N ILE A 7 -10.54 -9.20 -3.30
CA ILE A 7 -10.17 -9.58 -4.67
C ILE A 7 -11.28 -9.08 -5.60
N ALA A 8 -10.91 -8.48 -6.72
CA ALA A 8 -11.86 -8.01 -7.73
C ALA A 8 -11.35 -8.31 -9.15
N ASP A 9 -12.26 -8.28 -10.11
CA ASP A 9 -11.91 -8.41 -11.53
C ASP A 9 -11.24 -7.12 -12.05
N PHE A 10 -10.20 -7.30 -12.85
CA PHE A 10 -9.46 -6.21 -13.50
C PHE A 10 -9.18 -6.57 -14.96
N GLY A 11 -10.18 -6.31 -15.82
CA GLY A 11 -10.13 -6.72 -17.22
C GLY A 11 -10.23 -8.24 -17.35
N ARG A 12 -9.16 -8.89 -17.82
CA ARG A 12 -9.06 -10.36 -17.88
C ARG A 12 -8.32 -10.95 -16.68
N ASP A 13 -7.74 -10.09 -15.85
CA ASP A 13 -6.92 -10.44 -14.70
C ASP A 13 -7.68 -10.15 -13.41
N LYS A 14 -7.04 -10.42 -12.27
CA LYS A 14 -7.53 -10.07 -10.94
C LYS A 14 -6.66 -8.99 -10.30
N VAL A 15 -7.28 -8.16 -9.48
CA VAL A 15 -6.60 -7.26 -8.56
C VAL A 15 -6.80 -7.72 -7.12
N TYR A 16 -5.71 -7.73 -6.35
CA TYR A 16 -5.69 -8.07 -4.95
C TYR A 16 -5.48 -6.78 -4.17
N HIS A 17 -6.52 -6.34 -3.47
CA HIS A 17 -6.48 -5.16 -2.61
C HIS A 17 -5.95 -5.57 -1.24
N LEU A 18 -4.76 -5.10 -0.92
CA LEU A 18 -4.05 -5.44 0.30
C LEU A 18 -4.08 -4.31 1.33
N SER A 19 -3.95 -4.68 2.60
CA SER A 19 -3.47 -3.78 3.65
C SER A 19 -2.15 -4.32 4.22
N ILE A 20 -1.28 -3.43 4.69
CA ILE A 20 0.00 -3.77 5.30
C ILE A 20 0.15 -3.05 6.63
N ILE A 21 0.64 -3.75 7.64
CA ILE A 21 0.96 -3.22 8.97
C ILE A 21 2.40 -3.55 9.35
N GLY A 22 2.95 -2.76 10.27
CA GLY A 22 4.32 -2.94 10.76
C GLY A 22 5.37 -2.60 9.72
N VAL A 23 5.06 -1.68 8.81
CA VAL A 23 6.05 -1.09 7.90
C VAL A 23 6.85 -0.04 8.67
N HIS A 24 8.15 0.04 8.42
CA HIS A 24 9.01 1.09 8.94
C HIS A 24 9.47 1.95 7.78
N PHE A 25 9.09 3.22 7.80
CA PHE A 25 9.55 4.22 6.84
C PHE A 25 10.83 4.88 7.34
N ALA A 26 11.71 5.28 6.41
CA ALA A 26 12.93 6.00 6.75
C ALA A 26 12.60 7.34 7.41
N THR A 27 11.49 7.97 7.01
CA THR A 27 11.02 9.22 7.57
C THR A 27 10.31 9.00 8.92
N PRO A 28 10.79 9.63 10.02
CA PRO A 28 10.16 9.49 11.34
C PRO A 28 8.75 10.09 11.40
N GLY A 29 7.89 9.49 12.23
CA GLY A 29 6.53 10.01 12.50
C GLY A 29 5.45 9.52 11.53
N ILE A 30 5.81 8.70 10.56
CA ILE A 30 4.89 8.16 9.56
C ILE A 30 4.30 6.85 10.07
N SER A 31 2.96 6.73 9.98
CA SER A 31 2.24 5.53 10.38
C SER A 31 2.80 4.31 9.66
N GLY A 32 3.16 3.25 10.39
CA GLY A 32 3.61 1.98 9.83
C GLY A 32 2.51 1.13 9.20
N VAL A 33 1.44 1.77 8.73
CA VAL A 33 0.23 1.14 8.19
C VAL A 33 -0.03 1.71 6.80
N LEU A 34 -0.10 0.81 5.81
CA LEU A 34 -0.54 1.11 4.45
C LEU A 34 -1.93 0.48 4.25
N PRO A 35 -3.00 1.29 4.26
CA PRO A 35 -4.37 0.75 4.34
C PRO A 35 -4.86 0.12 3.04
N HIS A 36 -4.36 0.56 1.88
CA HIS A 36 -4.79 0.06 0.58
C HIS A 36 -3.65 0.06 -0.43
N ILE A 37 -3.30 -1.13 -0.93
CA ILE A 37 -2.35 -1.31 -2.05
C ILE A 37 -2.95 -2.33 -3.04
N PRO A 38 -3.29 -1.93 -4.28
CA PRO A 38 -3.78 -2.84 -5.31
C PRO A 38 -2.61 -3.52 -6.04
N VAL A 39 -2.53 -4.84 -5.99
CA VAL A 39 -1.45 -5.62 -6.65
C VAL A 39 -1.99 -6.72 -7.55
N SER A 40 -1.12 -7.21 -8.44
CA SER A 40 -1.34 -8.41 -9.25
C SER A 40 -1.08 -9.71 -8.48
N GLU A 41 -1.54 -10.84 -9.03
CA GLU A 41 -1.19 -12.18 -8.53
C GLU A 41 0.33 -12.41 -8.60
N THR A 42 0.97 -12.04 -9.71
CA THR A 42 2.44 -12.14 -9.89
C THR A 42 3.22 -11.39 -8.81
N THR A 43 2.72 -10.24 -8.36
CA THR A 43 3.32 -9.50 -7.24
C THR A 43 3.26 -10.31 -5.95
N LEU A 44 2.13 -10.96 -5.65
CA LEU A 44 2.00 -11.82 -4.47
C LEU A 44 2.95 -13.01 -4.54
N ASP A 45 2.98 -13.71 -5.66
CA ASP A 45 3.84 -14.89 -5.87
C ASP A 45 5.33 -14.56 -5.71
N ALA A 46 5.74 -13.38 -6.18
CA ALA A 46 7.12 -12.92 -6.05
C ALA A 46 7.49 -12.42 -4.63
N SER A 47 6.53 -12.26 -3.73
CA SER A 47 6.71 -11.52 -2.48
C SER A 47 6.34 -12.28 -1.21
N VAL A 48 5.32 -13.14 -1.27
CA VAL A 48 4.83 -13.86 -0.09
C VAL A 48 5.70 -15.08 0.16
N THR A 49 6.40 -15.09 1.29
CA THR A 49 7.33 -16.18 1.64
C THR A 49 6.75 -17.20 2.62
N HIS A 50 5.71 -16.83 3.37
CA HIS A 50 5.05 -17.70 4.33
C HIS A 50 3.64 -17.19 4.62
N LEU A 51 2.77 -18.10 5.03
CA LEU A 51 1.47 -17.77 5.59
C LEU A 51 1.59 -17.61 7.10
N SER A 52 1.00 -16.54 7.62
CA SER A 52 0.91 -16.31 9.07
C SER A 52 -0.40 -16.88 9.61
N SER A 53 -0.34 -17.57 10.75
CA SER A 53 -1.53 -17.97 11.51
C SER A 53 -1.93 -16.93 12.56
N ALA A 54 -1.26 -15.77 12.61
CA ALA A 54 -1.56 -14.72 13.55
C ALA A 54 -2.92 -14.09 13.24
N ASP A 55 -3.76 -13.95 14.27
CA ASP A 55 -4.98 -13.16 14.20
C ASP A 55 -4.63 -11.72 14.58
N THR A 56 -4.50 -10.86 13.58
CA THR A 56 -4.11 -9.46 13.77
C THR A 56 -5.08 -8.58 13.02
N ASP A 57 -5.46 -7.47 13.66
CA ASP A 57 -6.35 -6.49 13.07
C ASP A 57 -5.65 -5.69 11.95
N PHE A 58 -6.39 -5.48 10.88
CA PHE A 58 -6.01 -4.60 9.77
C PHE A 58 -7.08 -3.53 9.59
N PRO A 59 -6.72 -2.31 9.17
CA PRO A 59 -7.70 -1.24 8.95
C PRO A 59 -8.67 -1.62 7.83
N THR A 60 -9.97 -1.60 8.12
CA THR A 60 -11.04 -1.92 7.16
C THR A 60 -11.74 -0.68 6.61
N THR A 61 -11.89 0.39 7.41
CA THR A 61 -12.55 1.64 6.96
C THR A 61 -11.74 2.34 5.86
N ALA A 62 -10.45 2.60 6.12
CA ALA A 62 -9.56 3.26 5.16
C ALA A 62 -9.33 2.43 3.87
N LEU A 63 -9.55 1.11 3.93
CA LEU A 63 -9.50 0.25 2.75
C LEU A 63 -10.65 0.59 1.78
N GLN A 64 -11.89 0.69 2.28
CA GLN A 64 -13.05 0.93 1.42
C GLN A 64 -12.99 2.29 0.74
N GLU A 65 -12.54 3.31 1.47
CA GLU A 65 -12.25 4.64 0.93
C GLU A 65 -11.18 4.58 -0.17
N GLY A 66 -10.05 3.91 0.10
CA GLY A 66 -8.97 3.74 -0.88
C GLY A 66 -9.42 3.01 -2.16
N ILE A 67 -10.22 1.95 -2.03
CA ILE A 67 -10.78 1.23 -3.19
C ILE A 67 -11.67 2.16 -4.02
N ALA A 68 -12.56 2.92 -3.37
CA ALA A 68 -13.45 3.85 -4.06
C ALA A 68 -12.67 4.96 -4.79
N GLU A 69 -11.63 5.51 -4.16
CA GLU A 69 -10.76 6.51 -4.78
C GLU A 69 -9.98 5.94 -5.97
N TRP A 70 -9.40 4.75 -5.82
CA TRP A 70 -8.69 4.05 -6.88
C TRP A 70 -9.61 3.77 -8.09
N GLN A 71 -10.85 3.32 -7.85
CA GLN A 71 -11.84 3.12 -8.92
C GLN A 71 -12.18 4.44 -9.62
N LYS A 72 -12.46 5.49 -8.86
CA LYS A 72 -12.77 6.82 -9.39
C LYS A 72 -11.63 7.39 -10.25
N ALA A 73 -10.39 7.13 -9.84
CA ALA A 73 -9.19 7.55 -10.55
C ALA A 73 -8.82 6.65 -11.74
N LYS A 74 -9.55 5.54 -11.97
CA LYS A 74 -9.18 4.48 -12.92
C LYS A 74 -7.74 4.00 -12.68
N GLY A 75 -7.41 3.76 -11.42
CA GLY A 75 -6.07 3.41 -10.99
C GLY A 75 -5.57 2.09 -11.61
N GLY A 76 -4.26 2.00 -11.78
CA GLY A 76 -3.59 0.77 -12.20
C GLY A 76 -3.34 -0.20 -11.04
N ILE A 77 -2.70 -1.31 -11.35
CA ILE A 77 -2.26 -2.31 -10.37
C ILE A 77 -0.73 -2.36 -10.33
N PHE A 78 -0.15 -2.62 -9.17
CA PHE A 78 1.28 -2.91 -9.10
C PHE A 78 1.57 -4.32 -9.61
N THR A 79 2.62 -4.44 -10.43
CA THR A 79 3.08 -5.68 -11.08
C THR A 79 4.53 -6.02 -10.74
N ILE A 80 5.11 -5.31 -9.78
CA ILE A 80 6.47 -5.50 -9.27
C ILE A 80 6.43 -6.14 -7.87
N PRO A 81 7.53 -6.72 -7.36
CA PRO A 81 7.58 -7.29 -6.02
C PRO A 81 7.30 -6.25 -4.93
N MET A 82 6.75 -6.69 -3.79
CA MET A 82 6.37 -5.83 -2.66
C MET A 82 7.53 -5.00 -2.12
N SER A 83 8.76 -5.53 -2.10
CA SER A 83 9.94 -4.76 -1.66
C SER A 83 10.14 -3.49 -2.50
N GLN A 84 10.04 -3.60 -3.82
CA GLN A 84 10.16 -2.44 -4.72
C GLN A 84 9.00 -1.46 -4.55
N ILE A 85 7.79 -1.94 -4.26
CA ILE A 85 6.65 -1.06 -3.94
C ILE A 85 6.95 -0.29 -2.65
N MET A 86 7.49 -0.94 -1.62
CA MET A 86 7.84 -0.27 -0.37
C MET A 86 8.93 0.78 -0.55
N ASP A 87 9.95 0.51 -1.37
CA ASP A 87 10.99 1.49 -1.69
C ASP A 87 10.39 2.75 -2.34
N ILE A 88 9.45 2.58 -3.28
CA ILE A 88 8.76 3.69 -3.94
C ILE A 88 7.89 4.48 -2.96
N VAL A 89 7.14 3.78 -2.10
CA VAL A 89 6.28 4.43 -1.09
C VAL A 89 7.12 5.22 -0.10
N ASP A 90 8.24 4.68 0.36
CA ASP A 90 9.15 5.36 1.30
C ASP A 90 9.75 6.63 0.68
N ASP A 91 10.26 6.55 -0.56
CA ASP A 91 10.77 7.73 -1.30
C ASP A 91 9.70 8.82 -1.45
N GLN A 92 8.50 8.44 -1.90
CA GLN A 92 7.40 9.40 -2.09
C GLN A 92 6.98 10.05 -0.78
N THR A 93 6.98 9.30 0.32
CA THR A 93 6.55 9.82 1.60
C THR A 93 7.59 10.77 2.19
N GLY A 94 8.88 10.45 2.10
CA GLY A 94 9.95 11.36 2.49
C GLY A 94 9.92 12.67 1.70
N ARG A 95 9.65 12.61 0.39
CA ARG A 95 9.51 13.80 -0.46
C ARG A 95 8.32 14.68 -0.08
N ARG A 96 7.17 14.09 0.26
CA ARG A 96 5.97 14.83 0.69
C ARG A 96 6.21 15.60 1.99
N GLN A 97 6.87 14.98 2.97
CA GLN A 97 7.18 15.64 4.23
C GLN A 97 8.14 16.82 4.03
N ALA A 98 9.19 16.65 3.22
CA ALA A 98 10.12 17.74 2.91
C ALA A 98 9.40 18.95 2.29
N THR A 99 8.44 18.72 1.39
CA THR A 99 7.62 19.79 0.81
C THR A 99 6.72 20.46 1.85
N ALA A 100 6.05 19.68 2.71
CA ALA A 100 5.20 20.23 3.77
C ALA A 100 6.01 21.06 4.79
N GLU A 101 7.21 20.62 5.15
CA GLU A 101 8.11 21.38 6.03
C GLU A 101 8.54 22.71 5.38
N ALA A 102 8.84 22.71 4.08
CA ALA A 102 9.19 23.93 3.34
C ALA A 102 8.02 24.94 3.29
N GLU A 103 6.79 24.47 3.06
CA GLU A 103 5.59 25.31 3.03
C GLU A 103 5.30 25.94 4.41
N VAL A 104 5.51 25.20 5.50
CA VAL A 104 5.34 25.70 6.87
C VAL A 104 6.38 26.75 7.25
N VAL A 105 7.60 26.67 6.70
CA VAL A 105 8.69 27.62 6.97
C VAL A 105 8.59 28.88 6.08
N GLY A 106 7.66 28.92 5.12
CA GLY A 106 7.37 30.12 4.32
C GLY A 106 8.50 30.52 3.38
N ILE A 107 9.14 29.52 2.74
CA ILE A 107 10.10 29.71 1.63
C ILE A 107 9.43 29.37 0.30
#